data_AF-A0A269Z5Z1-F1
#
_entry.id   AF-A0A269Z5Z1-F1
#
_cell.length_a   1.000
_cell.length_b   1.000
_cell.length_c   1.000
_cell.angle_alpha   90.00
_cell.angle_beta   90.00
_cell.angle_gamma   90.00
#
_symmetry.space_group_name_H-M   'P 1'
#
loop_
_entity.id
_entity.type
_entity.pdbx_description
1 polymer ?
#
loop_
_entity_poly.entity_id
_entity_poly.type
_entity_poly.pdbx_seq_one_letter_code
_entity_poly.pdbx_strand_id
1 'polypeptide(L)'
;FYVQRWNIVTQYGTHIDAPIHFVENQRYLEELDLKELVLPLIVLDFSQEVAQNADFIVTREHLEQWESNNGTIEPGTFVALRTDWSKRWPDIESFENKDAEGQQHLPGWGLD
;
A
#
# COMPACT_ATOMS: atom_id res chain seq x y z
N PHE A 1 -16.06 -4.71 -35.53
CA PHE A 1 -15.20 -4.73 -34.33
C PHE A 1 -15.78 -3.76 -33.31
N TYR A 2 -15.61 -4.03 -32.02
CA TYR A 2 -16.11 -3.17 -30.94
C TYR A 2 -14.92 -2.41 -30.34
N VAL A 3 -15.06 -1.09 -30.17
CA VAL A 3 -14.01 -0.22 -29.61
C VAL A 3 -14.60 0.55 -28.44
N GLN A 4 -13.86 0.60 -27.34
CA GLN A 4 -14.16 1.46 -26.21
C GLN A 4 -13.01 2.43 -25.99
N ARG A 5 -13.33 3.63 -25.51
CA ARG A 5 -12.38 4.62 -25.03
C ARG A 5 -12.68 4.93 -23.58
N TRP A 6 -11.63 5.00 -22.77
CA TRP A 6 -11.69 5.38 -21.37
C TRP A 6 -10.82 6.61 -21.16
N ASN A 7 -11.19 7.47 -20.21
CA ASN A 7 -10.33 8.54 -19.70
C ASN A 7 -10.32 8.36 -18.17
N ILE A 8 -9.12 8.20 -17.59
CA ILE A 8 -8.93 7.85 -16.18
C ILE A 8 -7.76 8.70 -15.66
N VAL A 9 -7.83 9.12 -14.41
CA VAL A 9 -6.70 9.75 -13.71
C VAL A 9 -5.80 8.66 -13.13
N THR A 10 -4.49 8.87 -13.11
CA THR A 10 -3.49 7.84 -12.79
C THR A 10 -3.51 7.34 -11.35
N GLN A 11 -4.17 8.04 -10.42
CA GLN A 11 -4.16 7.79 -8.97
C GLN A 11 -5.38 6.99 -8.47
N TYR A 12 -6.14 6.35 -9.37
CA TYR A 12 -7.33 5.58 -8.99
C TYR A 12 -7.16 4.09 -9.22
N GLY A 13 -7.63 3.29 -8.26
CA GLY A 13 -7.49 1.83 -8.27
C GLY A 13 -6.08 1.38 -7.86
N THR A 14 -5.65 0.22 -8.33
CA THR A 14 -4.25 -0.22 -8.18
C THR A 14 -3.35 0.65 -9.06
N HIS A 15 -2.47 1.43 -8.44
CA HIS A 15 -1.63 2.42 -9.12
C HIS A 15 -0.23 2.46 -8.50
N ILE A 16 0.60 3.38 -9.00
CA ILE A 16 1.95 3.67 -8.54
C ILE A 16 2.06 5.16 -8.22
N ASP A 17 2.67 5.46 -7.07
CA ASP A 17 3.02 6.82 -6.68
C ASP A 17 4.48 7.10 -7.02
N ALA A 18 4.70 8.00 -7.99
CA ALA A 18 6.04 8.48 -8.31
C ALA A 18 6.53 9.47 -7.22
N PRO A 19 7.86 9.64 -7.04
CA PRO A 19 8.43 10.53 -6.01
C PRO A 19 7.86 11.96 -6.01
N ILE A 20 7.54 12.50 -7.18
CA ILE A 20 6.95 13.84 -7.31
C ILE A 20 5.57 13.98 -6.66
N HIS A 21 4.89 12.86 -6.36
CA HIS A 21 3.56 12.89 -5.75
C HIS A 21 3.55 13.58 -4.38
N PHE A 22 4.66 13.50 -3.63
CA PHE A 22 4.78 14.06 -2.29
C PHE A 22 5.86 15.13 -2.14
N VAL A 23 6.89 15.13 -2.99
CA VAL A 23 8.03 16.05 -2.88
C VAL A 23 8.20 16.81 -4.18
N GLU A 24 8.12 18.15 -4.11
CA GLU A 24 8.29 19.02 -5.28
C GLU A 24 9.64 18.80 -5.97
N ASN A 25 9.64 18.92 -7.30
CA ASN A 25 10.83 18.78 -8.16
C ASN A 25 11.53 17.40 -8.07
N GLN A 26 10.80 16.35 -7.71
CA GLN A 26 11.28 14.97 -7.82
C GLN A 26 10.85 14.30 -9.13
N ARG A 27 11.27 13.06 -9.32
CA ARG A 27 11.03 12.27 -10.53
C ARG A 27 9.54 12.02 -10.78
N TYR A 28 9.12 12.22 -12.03
CA TYR A 28 7.85 11.77 -12.60
C TYR A 28 7.87 10.27 -12.90
N LEU A 29 6.71 9.71 -13.21
CA LEU A 29 6.55 8.28 -13.49
C LEU A 29 7.35 7.83 -14.72
N GLU A 30 7.39 8.65 -15.77
CA GLU A 30 8.15 8.40 -16.99
C GLU A 30 9.68 8.46 -16.81
N GLU A 31 10.14 8.98 -15.67
CA GLU A 31 11.56 9.09 -15.33
C GLU A 31 12.06 7.91 -14.48
N LEU A 32 11.19 6.94 -14.15
CA LEU A 32 11.57 5.72 -13.46
C LEU A 32 12.17 4.70 -14.45
N ASP A 33 13.30 4.11 -14.08
CA ASP A 33 13.92 3.05 -14.86
C ASP A 33 13.11 1.74 -14.75
N LEU A 34 13.11 0.93 -15.82
CA LEU A 34 12.41 -0.37 -15.82
C LEU A 34 12.87 -1.31 -14.69
N LYS A 35 14.13 -1.19 -14.24
CA LYS A 35 14.66 -1.98 -13.13
C LYS A 35 14.07 -1.58 -11.79
N GLU A 36 13.59 -0.34 -11.65
CA GLU A 36 12.88 0.12 -10.45
C GLU A 36 11.46 -0.43 -10.37
N LEU A 37 10.94 -0.99 -11.47
CA LEU A 37 9.60 -1.58 -11.56
C LEU A 37 9.59 -3.11 -11.40
N VAL A 38 10.76 -3.74 -11.22
CA VAL A 38 10.92 -5.19 -11.04
C VAL A 38 11.81 -5.44 -9.83
N LEU A 39 11.17 -5.65 -8.69
CA LEU A 39 11.84 -5.73 -7.39
C LEU A 39 11.54 -7.10 -6.74
N PRO A 40 12.45 -7.63 -5.91
CA PRO A 40 12.10 -8.67 -4.95
C PRO A 40 10.91 -8.21 -4.10
N LEU A 41 10.03 -9.14 -3.72
CA LEU A 41 8.84 -8.85 -2.94
C LEU A 41 8.89 -9.58 -1.60
N ILE A 42 8.72 -8.82 -0.52
CA ILE A 42 8.37 -9.35 0.81
C ILE A 42 6.94 -8.94 1.12
N VAL A 43 6.17 -9.88 1.65
CA VAL A 43 4.80 -9.64 2.10
C VAL A 43 4.75 -9.79 3.60
N LEU A 44 4.44 -8.70 4.30
CA LEU A 44 4.14 -8.71 5.72
C LEU A 44 2.65 -8.93 5.89
N ASP A 45 2.27 -10.08 6.43
CA ASP A 45 0.87 -10.45 6.63
C ASP A 45 0.42 -10.07 8.04
N PHE A 46 -0.39 -9.01 8.11
CA PHE A 46 -1.06 -8.56 9.34
C PHE A 46 -2.59 -8.64 9.19
N SER A 47 -3.09 -9.51 8.31
CA SER A 47 -4.52 -9.63 8.03
C SER A 47 -5.35 -10.04 9.26
N GLN A 48 -4.76 -10.80 10.19
CA GLN A 48 -5.46 -11.24 11.41
C GLN A 48 -5.59 -10.10 12.43
N GLU A 49 -4.54 -9.30 12.57
CA GLU A 49 -4.46 -8.13 13.43
C GLU A 49 -5.41 -7.05 12.93
N VAL A 50 -5.39 -6.77 11.63
CA VAL A 50 -6.30 -5.81 10.98
C VAL A 50 -7.77 -6.23 11.09
N ALA A 51 -8.06 -7.54 11.02
CA ALA A 51 -9.42 -8.03 11.19
C ALA A 51 -9.98 -7.78 12.61
N GLN A 52 -9.10 -7.66 13.61
CA GLN A 52 -9.46 -7.35 15.00
C GLN A 52 -9.44 -5.85 15.29
N ASN A 53 -8.57 -5.11 14.62
CA ASN A 53 -8.40 -3.67 14.78
C ASN A 53 -8.19 -3.00 13.41
N ALA A 54 -9.19 -2.26 12.93
CA ALA A 54 -9.10 -1.52 11.67
C ALA A 54 -8.02 -0.42 11.71
N ASP A 55 -7.66 0.08 12.90
CA ASP A 55 -6.64 1.11 13.11
C ASP A 55 -5.25 0.50 13.38
N PHE A 56 -5.00 -0.75 12.95
CA PHE A 56 -3.70 -1.38 13.17
C PHE A 56 -2.59 -0.64 12.42
N ILE A 57 -1.57 -0.21 13.18
CA ILE A 57 -0.40 0.50 12.65
C ILE A 57 0.82 -0.40 12.75
N VAL A 58 1.47 -0.64 11.61
CA VAL A 58 2.74 -1.35 11.53
C VAL A 58 3.84 -0.44 12.06
N THR A 59 4.60 -0.92 13.04
CA THR A 59 5.70 -0.19 13.69
C THR A 59 7.06 -0.76 13.30
N ARG A 60 8.14 -0.08 13.65
CA ARG A 60 9.50 -0.60 13.48
C ARG A 60 9.71 -1.95 14.17
N GLU A 61 9.15 -2.12 15.36
CA GLU A 61 9.27 -3.36 16.14
C GLU A 61 8.70 -4.58 15.39
N HIS A 62 7.63 -4.38 14.62
CA HIS A 62 7.06 -5.42 13.77
C HIS A 62 8.04 -5.84 12.65
N LEU A 63 8.79 -4.88 12.09
CA LEU A 63 9.81 -5.16 11.08
C LEU A 63 11.00 -5.91 11.69
N GLU A 64 11.51 -5.43 12.83
CA GLU A 64 12.62 -6.09 13.54
C GLU A 64 12.26 -7.53 13.95
N GLN A 65 11.02 -7.74 14.41
CA GLN A 65 10.51 -9.07 14.72
C GLN A 65 10.42 -9.94 13.46
N TRP A 66 9.96 -9.40 12.33
CA TRP A 66 9.92 -10.15 11.08
C TRP A 66 11.33 -10.54 10.62
N GLU A 67 12.28 -9.60 10.64
CA GLU A 67 13.67 -9.84 10.25
C GLU A 67 14.37 -10.86 11.15
N SER A 68 14.09 -10.85 12.46
CA SER A 68 14.65 -11.84 13.39
C SER A 68 14.29 -13.29 13.04
N ASN A 69 13.15 -13.49 12.37
CA ASN A 69 12.63 -14.82 12.02
C ASN A 69 12.91 -15.21 10.56
N ASN A 70 13.07 -14.22 9.66
CA ASN A 70 13.13 -14.45 8.20
C ASN A 70 14.46 -14.00 7.56
N GLY A 71 15.31 -13.29 8.29
CA GLY A 71 16.50 -12.62 7.78
C GLY A 71 16.26 -11.14 7.45
N THR A 72 17.35 -10.40 7.28
CA THR A 72 17.32 -8.97 6.96
C THR A 72 16.64 -8.71 5.62
N ILE A 73 15.85 -7.63 5.55
CA ILE A 73 15.26 -7.12 4.32
C ILE A 73 16.36 -6.46 3.50
N GLU A 74 16.70 -7.08 2.37
CA GLU A 74 17.76 -6.57 1.50
C GLU A 74 17.37 -5.24 0.83
N PRO A 75 18.31 -4.30 0.67
CA PRO A 75 18.07 -3.06 -0.06
C PRO A 75 17.51 -3.29 -1.46
N GLY A 76 16.51 -2.48 -1.85
CA GLY A 76 15.82 -2.62 -3.14
C GLY A 76 14.70 -3.67 -3.15
N THR A 77 14.32 -4.21 -1.99
CA THR A 77 13.14 -5.06 -1.85
C THR A 77 11.87 -4.21 -1.71
N PHE A 78 10.83 -4.55 -2.47
CA PHE A 78 9.49 -4.00 -2.27
C PHE A 78 8.83 -4.74 -1.11
N VAL A 79 8.41 -4.00 -0.08
CA VAL A 79 7.73 -4.54 1.08
C VAL A 79 6.25 -4.20 0.99
N ALA A 80 5.41 -5.22 0.77
CA ALA A 80 3.97 -5.07 0.71
C ALA A 80 3.34 -5.41 2.07
N LEU A 81 2.42 -4.54 2.51
CA LEU A 81 1.58 -4.79 3.68
C LEU A 81 0.31 -5.52 3.24
N ARG A 82 0.15 -6.78 3.63
CA ARG A 82 -1.08 -7.55 3.43
C ARG A 82 -1.99 -7.40 4.64
N THR A 83 -3.15 -6.82 4.39
CA THR A 83 -4.21 -6.58 5.38
C THR A 83 -5.53 -7.28 5.03
N ASP A 84 -5.59 -7.91 3.86
CA ASP A 84 -6.82 -8.41 3.24
C ASP A 84 -7.93 -7.35 3.04
N TRP A 85 -7.60 -6.04 3.12
CA TRP A 85 -8.56 -4.94 2.95
C TRP A 85 -9.26 -4.96 1.57
N SER A 86 -8.60 -5.51 0.56
CA SER A 86 -9.17 -5.69 -0.78
C SER A 86 -10.47 -6.50 -0.79
N LYS A 87 -10.72 -7.34 0.23
CA LYS A 87 -11.97 -8.11 0.38
C LYS A 87 -13.20 -7.24 0.64
N ARG A 88 -13.02 -5.97 1.03
CA ARG A 88 -14.09 -4.98 1.21
C ARG A 88 -14.56 -4.38 -0.12
N TRP A 89 -13.75 -4.45 -1.18
CA TRP A 89 -14.13 -4.00 -2.52
C TRP A 89 -15.13 -5.00 -3.17
N PRO A 90 -16.13 -4.55 -3.95
CA PRO A 90 -16.41 -3.19 -4.42
C PRO A 90 -17.36 -2.37 -3.54
N ASP A 91 -17.63 -2.79 -2.30
CA ASP A 91 -18.48 -2.04 -1.39
C ASP A 91 -17.75 -0.81 -0.85
N ILE A 92 -18.14 0.37 -1.34
CA ILE A 92 -17.44 1.63 -1.05
C ILE A 92 -17.51 1.97 0.44
N GLU A 93 -18.68 1.78 1.07
CA GLU A 93 -18.86 2.09 2.49
C GLU A 93 -17.95 1.21 3.37
N SER A 94 -17.91 -0.10 3.08
CA SER A 94 -17.01 -1.04 3.77
C SER A 94 -15.54 -0.74 3.50
N PHE A 95 -15.18 -0.31 2.29
CA PHE A 95 -13.79 -0.02 1.92
C PHE A 95 -13.28 1.27 2.54
N GLU A 96 -14.10 2.33 2.56
CA GLU A 96 -13.75 3.60 3.20
C GLU A 96 -13.77 3.51 4.73
N ASN A 97 -14.61 2.62 5.29
CA ASN A 97 -14.68 2.27 6.71
C ASN A 97 -14.74 3.50 7.63
N LYS A 98 -15.69 4.40 7.35
CA LYS A 98 -15.88 5.66 8.08
C LYS A 98 -16.69 5.46 9.37
N ASP A 99 -16.34 6.19 10.42
CA ASP A 99 -17.14 6.29 11.65
C ASP A 99 -18.33 7.26 11.51
N ALA A 100 -19.03 7.51 12.62
CA ALA A 100 -20.19 8.41 12.65
C ALA A 100 -19.82 9.88 12.40
N GLU A 101 -18.56 10.24 12.67
CA GLU A 101 -17.96 11.55 12.44
C GLU A 101 -17.40 11.70 11.00
N GLY A 102 -17.42 10.62 10.21
CA GLY A 102 -16.94 10.55 8.84
C GLY A 102 -15.44 10.29 8.69
N GLN A 103 -14.74 9.93 9.77
CA GLN A 103 -13.31 9.61 9.77
C GLN A 103 -13.05 8.18 9.32
N GLN A 104 -12.07 8.00 8.44
CA GLN A 104 -11.70 6.67 7.93
C GLN A 104 -10.84 5.93 8.95
N HIS A 105 -11.21 4.69 9.24
CA HIS A 105 -10.41 3.77 10.04
C HIS A 105 -9.73 2.76 9.13
N LEU A 106 -8.45 2.98 8.87
CA LEU A 106 -7.66 2.22 7.89
C LEU A 106 -6.34 1.79 8.52
N PRO A 107 -5.86 0.56 8.24
CA PRO A 107 -4.56 0.13 8.69
C PRO A 107 -3.46 0.85 7.89
N GLY A 108 -2.28 0.99 8.47
CA GLY A 108 -1.21 1.74 7.82
C GLY A 108 0.17 1.54 8.43
N TRP A 109 1.11 2.30 7.90
CA TRP A 109 2.49 2.36 8.40
C TRP A 109 2.63 3.45 9.45
N GLY A 110 3.35 3.14 10.52
CA GLY A 110 3.77 4.10 11.54
C GLY A 110 4.84 5.05 11.00
N LEU A 111 5.11 6.11 11.77
CA LEU A 111 6.14 7.10 11.45
C LEU A 111 7.53 6.71 12.00
N ASP A 112 7.59 5.69 12.84
CA ASP A 112 8.76 5.26 13.63
C ASP A 112 9.72 4.31 12.89
#